data_AF-A0A2T1HYU5-F1
#
_entry.id   AF-A0A2T1HYU5-F1
#
_cell.length_a   1.000
_cell.length_b   1.000
_cell.length_c   1.000
_cell.angle_alpha   90.00
_cell.angle_beta   90.00
_cell.angle_gamma   90.00
#
_symmetry.space_group_name_H-M   'P 1'
#
loop_
_entity.id
_entity.type
_entity.pdbx_description
1 polymer ?
#
loop_
_entity_poly.entity_id
_entity_poly.type
_entity_poly.pdbx_seq_one_letter_code
_entity_poly.pdbx_strand_id
1 'polypeptide(L)'
;MNRFAELLDRLGYEPGRNNKLRLMTDYFRTTPDPERGFALAALAGGLSFANAKPGLIRALIAERTDPVLFGLSYDYVGDLSETVALLWPSPAESHARAEPTGFDGDLDLVEPRPVARGHNRPPPSLAEVIESLQVSHRSDLPGLLARWLDGLDETGRWALLKLITGSLRIGVSARLAKSAVAALGELDPNDIEEVWHGLEPPYESLFAWVEGRGPRPEATDPAPFRPPMLAHPIDDSDFDSLDPAEMTAEWKWDGIRVQVVGGTRPDGRRVQRLYSRTGEDISNSFPDLVEAIDFDGAIDGELLILREGRVQSFNVLQQRLNRQSVSPRMLVEFPAHVRAYDLLHWGEEDLRPLPFCDRRERLEAMLAAAGNPRFDISPLIPFRTWEELAAARANPGEAGAGVDAAAVEGCMIKRADSPYVPGRPKGLWWKWKHDPHVIDAVLMYAQRGHGKRSSFYSDYTFGVWRDGPAGEELVPVGKAYFGFTDAELAELDRFVRRNTINRFGPVREVTHEPDRGLVLEIAFEGLNRSTRHKSGVAMRFPRVSRIRWDKPPAEADRMEILEKLLRREAELDESAES
;
A
#
# COMPACT_ATOMS: atom_id res chain seq x y z
N MET A 1 -16.79 -14.89 16.81
CA MET A 1 -16.88 -13.47 16.41
C MET A 1 -16.70 -12.47 17.54
N ASN A 2 -17.43 -12.54 18.67
CA ASN A 2 -17.39 -11.47 19.69
C ASN A 2 -15.98 -11.14 20.23
N ARG A 3 -15.16 -12.16 20.56
CA ARG A 3 -13.77 -11.93 21.00
C ARG A 3 -12.94 -11.20 19.95
N PHE A 4 -13.11 -11.56 18.69
CA PHE A 4 -12.42 -10.90 17.57
C PHE A 4 -12.91 -9.46 17.40
N ALA A 5 -14.23 -9.23 17.53
CA ALA A 5 -14.82 -7.89 17.47
C ALA A 5 -14.28 -6.97 18.57
N GLU A 6 -14.18 -7.47 19.81
CA GLU A 6 -13.58 -6.75 20.94
C GLU A 6 -12.11 -6.42 20.70
N LEU A 7 -11.33 -7.36 20.13
CA LEU A 7 -9.95 -7.10 19.73
C LEU A 7 -9.87 -5.95 18.71
N LEU A 8 -10.67 -6.01 17.65
CA LEU A 8 -10.66 -4.99 16.59
C LEU A 8 -11.04 -3.61 17.12
N ASP A 9 -12.06 -3.54 17.97
CA ASP A 9 -12.53 -2.30 18.60
C ASP A 9 -11.40 -1.65 19.43
N ARG A 10 -10.80 -2.42 20.35
CA ARG A 10 -9.66 -1.96 21.16
C ARG A 10 -8.47 -1.51 20.32
N LEU A 11 -8.15 -2.23 19.24
CA LEU A 11 -7.06 -1.87 18.33
C LEU A 11 -7.35 -0.58 17.55
N GLY A 12 -8.61 -0.31 17.22
CA GLY A 12 -9.03 0.91 16.51
C GLY A 12 -8.79 2.18 17.34
N TYR A 13 -9.08 2.12 18.64
CA TYR A 13 -8.94 3.25 19.57
C TYR A 13 -7.56 3.36 20.23
N GLU A 14 -6.72 2.34 20.16
CA GLU A 14 -5.36 2.41 20.71
C GLU A 14 -4.40 3.17 19.76
N PRO A 15 -3.80 4.30 20.16
CA PRO A 15 -2.81 4.98 19.32
C PRO A 15 -1.40 4.37 19.43
N GLY A 16 -1.07 3.72 20.56
CA GLY A 16 0.28 3.28 20.86
C GLY A 16 0.65 1.96 20.19
N ARG A 17 1.72 1.95 19.37
CA ARG A 17 2.24 0.73 18.72
C ARG A 17 2.48 -0.41 19.71
N ASN A 18 3.13 -0.13 20.84
CA ASN A 18 3.47 -1.16 21.83
C ASN A 18 2.24 -1.69 22.57
N ASN A 19 1.23 -0.84 22.81
CA ASN A 19 -0.04 -1.28 23.38
C ASN A 19 -0.81 -2.18 22.42
N LYS A 20 -0.83 -1.86 21.11
CA LYS A 20 -1.40 -2.75 20.09
C LYS A 20 -0.71 -4.09 20.04
N LEU A 21 0.62 -4.10 20.12
CA LEU A 21 1.41 -5.33 20.18
C LEU A 21 0.95 -6.20 21.36
N ARG A 22 0.85 -5.61 22.56
CA ARG A 22 0.36 -6.29 23.77
C ARG A 22 -1.06 -6.85 23.59
N LEU A 23 -2.00 -6.06 23.06
CA LEU A 23 -3.37 -6.50 22.81
C LEU A 23 -3.43 -7.74 21.90
N MET A 24 -2.66 -7.74 20.81
CA MET A 24 -2.61 -8.86 19.88
C MET A 24 -1.91 -10.08 20.48
N THR A 25 -0.78 -9.89 21.18
CA THR A 25 -0.08 -10.98 21.86
C THR A 25 -0.97 -11.63 22.93
N ASP A 26 -1.68 -10.85 23.75
CA ASP A 26 -2.60 -11.38 24.75
C ASP A 26 -3.78 -12.12 24.10
N TYR A 27 -4.31 -11.60 22.99
CA TYR A 27 -5.35 -12.28 22.23
C TYR A 27 -4.88 -13.63 21.68
N PHE A 28 -3.71 -13.68 21.04
CA PHE A 28 -3.18 -14.92 20.46
C PHE A 28 -2.80 -15.95 21.53
N ARG A 29 -2.38 -15.51 22.72
CA ARG A 29 -2.08 -16.38 23.87
C ARG A 29 -3.34 -17.03 24.47
N THR A 30 -4.45 -16.30 24.50
CA THR A 30 -5.67 -16.71 25.22
C THR A 30 -6.77 -17.26 24.30
N THR A 31 -6.59 -17.20 22.99
CA THR A 31 -7.56 -17.67 22.00
C THR A 31 -7.07 -19.00 21.42
N PRO A 32 -7.88 -20.08 21.44
CA PRO A 32 -7.46 -21.38 20.92
C PRO A 32 -7.38 -21.40 19.39
N ASP A 33 -6.70 -22.41 18.86
CA ASP A 33 -6.78 -22.77 17.44
C ASP A 33 -8.16 -23.34 17.09
N PRO A 34 -8.71 -23.09 15.88
CA PRO A 34 -8.12 -22.30 14.78
C PRO A 34 -8.44 -20.79 14.84
N GLU A 35 -9.18 -20.32 15.87
CA GLU A 35 -9.68 -18.94 15.96
C GLU A 35 -8.57 -17.88 15.95
N ARG A 36 -7.46 -18.11 16.67
CA ARG A 36 -6.31 -17.18 16.68
C ARG A 36 -5.60 -17.10 15.33
N GLY A 37 -5.54 -18.22 14.62
CA GLY A 37 -4.97 -18.33 13.28
C GLY A 37 -5.74 -17.55 12.24
N PHE A 38 -7.06 -17.70 12.26
CA PHE A 38 -7.94 -16.92 11.41
C PHE A 38 -7.95 -15.43 11.76
N ALA A 39 -7.86 -15.08 13.05
CA ALA A 39 -7.70 -13.68 13.45
C ALA A 39 -6.38 -13.09 12.92
N LEU A 40 -5.28 -13.83 13.01
CA LEU A 40 -4.00 -13.45 12.43
C LEU A 40 -4.10 -13.25 10.91
N ALA A 41 -4.75 -14.16 10.20
CA ALA A 41 -5.00 -14.04 8.76
C ALA A 41 -5.80 -12.77 8.42
N ALA A 42 -6.85 -12.47 9.18
CA ALA A 42 -7.65 -11.27 9.01
C ALA A 42 -6.83 -9.99 9.26
N LEU A 43 -6.04 -9.94 10.33
CA LEU A 43 -5.19 -8.80 10.68
C LEU A 43 -4.05 -8.57 9.67
N ALA A 44 -3.53 -9.65 9.08
CA ALA A 44 -2.47 -9.61 8.08
C ALA A 44 -2.99 -9.37 6.65
N GLY A 45 -4.31 -9.34 6.44
CA GLY A 45 -4.91 -9.21 5.11
C GLY A 45 -4.78 -10.48 4.23
N GLY A 46 -4.54 -11.64 4.84
CA GLY A 46 -4.40 -12.93 4.15
C GLY A 46 -5.72 -13.63 3.81
N LEU A 47 -6.87 -12.98 4.05
CA LEU A 47 -8.19 -13.53 3.74
C LEU A 47 -8.80 -12.81 2.54
N SER A 48 -9.29 -13.59 1.57
CA SER A 48 -10.03 -13.09 0.42
C SER A 48 -11.28 -13.92 0.19
N PHE A 49 -12.41 -13.23 0.02
CA PHE A 49 -13.69 -13.86 -0.27
C PHE A 49 -14.14 -13.48 -1.68
N ALA A 50 -14.31 -14.50 -2.53
CA ALA A 50 -14.64 -14.31 -3.95
C ALA A 50 -16.00 -13.62 -4.14
N ASN A 51 -16.99 -14.02 -3.33
CA ASN A 51 -18.40 -13.69 -3.56
C ASN A 51 -18.96 -12.61 -2.61
N ALA A 52 -18.34 -12.38 -1.47
CA ALA A 52 -18.81 -11.42 -0.47
C ALA A 52 -18.19 -10.02 -0.75
N LYS A 53 -18.90 -9.19 -1.52
CA LYS A 53 -18.43 -7.87 -1.99
C LYS A 53 -19.30 -6.73 -1.44
N PRO A 54 -18.80 -5.46 -1.41
CA PRO A 54 -19.56 -4.31 -0.90
C PRO A 54 -20.94 -4.11 -1.53
N GLY A 55 -21.12 -4.47 -2.80
CA GLY A 55 -22.43 -4.39 -3.48
C GLY A 55 -23.51 -5.25 -2.83
N LEU A 56 -23.15 -6.45 -2.33
CA LEU A 56 -24.09 -7.32 -1.62
C LEU A 56 -24.54 -6.68 -0.30
N ILE A 57 -23.61 -6.08 0.45
CA ILE A 57 -23.92 -5.38 1.71
C ILE A 57 -24.89 -4.21 1.47
N ARG A 58 -24.67 -3.43 0.39
CA ARG A 58 -25.57 -2.33 0.01
C ARG A 58 -26.97 -2.81 -0.37
N ALA A 59 -27.08 -3.94 -1.07
CA ALA A 59 -28.38 -4.55 -1.39
C ALA A 59 -29.13 -4.97 -0.12
N LEU A 60 -28.44 -5.64 0.80
CA LEU A 60 -29.04 -6.12 2.06
C LEU A 60 -29.57 -4.99 2.95
N ILE A 61 -28.83 -3.89 3.11
CA ILE A 61 -29.32 -2.75 3.92
C ILE A 61 -30.44 -1.99 3.20
N ALA A 62 -30.41 -1.90 1.86
CA ALA A 62 -31.45 -1.22 1.09
C ALA A 62 -32.82 -1.94 1.18
N GLU A 63 -32.83 -3.25 1.39
CA GLU A 63 -34.06 -4.02 1.66
C GLU A 63 -34.66 -3.74 3.05
N ARG A 64 -33.86 -3.17 3.95
CA ARG A 64 -34.18 -3.07 5.39
C ARG A 64 -34.26 -1.65 5.91
N THR A 65 -33.81 -0.66 5.14
CA THR A 65 -33.81 0.74 5.55
C THR A 65 -34.17 1.65 4.38
N ASP A 66 -34.76 2.80 4.70
CA ASP A 66 -35.05 3.84 3.73
C ASP A 66 -33.77 4.28 2.98
N PRO A 67 -33.77 4.33 1.63
CA PRO A 67 -32.59 4.68 0.85
C PRO A 67 -32.06 6.10 1.09
N VAL A 68 -32.94 7.05 1.41
CA VAL A 68 -32.53 8.44 1.69
C VAL A 68 -31.84 8.50 3.04
N LEU A 69 -32.40 7.85 4.07
CA LEU A 69 -31.77 7.74 5.38
C LEU A 69 -30.41 7.05 5.29
N PHE A 70 -30.32 5.93 4.56
CA PHE A 70 -29.03 5.26 4.35
C PHE A 70 -28.02 6.18 3.64
N GLY A 71 -28.44 6.92 2.61
CA GLY A 71 -27.59 7.88 1.90
C GLY A 71 -27.06 8.99 2.80
N LEU A 72 -27.91 9.60 3.63
CA LEU A 72 -27.52 10.65 4.57
C LEU A 72 -26.59 10.12 5.67
N SER A 73 -26.91 8.95 6.24
CA SER A 73 -26.07 8.32 7.26
C SER A 73 -24.70 7.95 6.70
N TYR A 74 -24.64 7.40 5.48
CA TYR A 74 -23.39 7.06 4.82
C TYR A 74 -22.53 8.29 4.50
N ASP A 75 -23.14 9.40 4.06
CA ASP A 75 -22.43 10.66 3.83
C ASP A 75 -21.84 11.25 5.13
N TYR A 76 -22.56 11.08 6.24
CA TYR A 76 -22.10 11.54 7.54
C TYR A 76 -20.96 10.69 8.12
N VAL A 77 -21.13 9.37 8.15
CA VAL A 77 -20.19 8.40 8.75
C VAL A 77 -18.97 8.19 7.85
N GLY A 78 -19.17 8.11 6.53
CA GLY A 78 -18.09 7.94 5.55
C GLY A 78 -17.51 6.52 5.45
N ASP A 79 -18.12 5.54 6.12
CA ASP A 79 -17.71 4.13 6.12
C ASP A 79 -18.92 3.19 6.02
N LEU A 80 -18.89 2.25 5.06
CA LEU A 80 -20.04 1.39 4.77
C LEU A 80 -20.31 0.40 5.91
N SER A 81 -19.25 -0.19 6.46
CA SER A 81 -19.36 -1.20 7.52
C SER A 81 -19.91 -0.59 8.79
N GLU A 82 -19.42 0.58 9.18
CA GLU A 82 -19.90 1.32 10.35
C GLU A 82 -21.34 1.81 10.16
N THR A 83 -21.67 2.39 9.00
CA THR A 83 -23.04 2.83 8.69
C THR A 83 -24.03 1.67 8.79
N VAL A 84 -23.71 0.51 8.19
CA VAL A 84 -24.59 -0.65 8.20
C VAL A 84 -24.68 -1.27 9.59
N ALA A 85 -23.57 -1.37 10.34
CA ALA A 85 -23.59 -1.92 11.70
C ALA A 85 -24.53 -1.15 12.63
N LEU A 86 -24.50 0.19 12.55
CA LEU A 86 -25.34 1.12 13.30
C LEU A 86 -26.81 1.11 12.83
N LEU A 87 -27.03 1.08 11.52
CA LEU A 87 -28.35 1.24 10.91
C LEU A 87 -29.12 -0.08 10.79
N TRP A 88 -28.45 -1.22 10.93
CA TRP A 88 -29.09 -2.53 10.80
C TRP A 88 -30.22 -2.68 11.83
N PRO A 89 -31.48 -2.83 11.41
CA PRO A 89 -32.61 -2.80 12.32
C PRO A 89 -32.48 -3.92 13.34
N SER A 90 -32.63 -3.57 14.63
CA SER A 90 -32.62 -4.57 15.69
C SER A 90 -33.89 -5.43 15.59
N PRO A 91 -33.84 -6.75 15.88
CA PRO A 91 -35.04 -7.59 15.95
C PRO A 91 -36.15 -7.03 16.87
N ALA A 92 -35.77 -6.21 17.86
CA ALA A 92 -36.68 -5.53 18.78
C ALA A 92 -37.51 -4.41 18.10
N GLU A 93 -36.97 -3.74 17.08
CA GLU A 93 -37.63 -2.63 16.38
C GLU A 93 -38.60 -3.13 15.30
N SER A 94 -38.35 -4.32 14.74
CA SER A 94 -39.19 -4.93 13.70
C SER A 94 -40.57 -5.34 14.23
N HIS A 95 -40.70 -5.64 15.52
CA HIS A 95 -41.97 -6.05 16.15
C HIS A 95 -42.82 -4.87 16.61
N ALA A 96 -42.22 -3.70 16.83
CA ALA A 96 -42.95 -2.48 17.24
C ALA A 96 -43.74 -1.82 16.09
N ARG A 97 -43.53 -2.27 14.84
CA ARG A 97 -44.22 -1.76 13.64
C ARG A 97 -45.38 -2.63 13.16
N ALA A 98 -45.73 -3.71 13.87
CA ALA A 98 -46.97 -4.42 13.61
C ALA A 98 -48.15 -3.51 13.99
N GLU A 99 -48.98 -3.13 13.01
CA GLU A 99 -50.07 -2.16 13.18
C GLU A 99 -51.03 -2.57 14.32
N PRO A 100 -51.52 -1.63 15.14
CA PRO A 100 -52.55 -1.92 16.12
C PRO A 100 -53.89 -2.10 15.39
N THR A 101 -54.27 -3.33 15.12
CA THR A 101 -55.66 -3.65 14.76
C THR A 101 -56.52 -3.56 16.02
N GLY A 102 -57.41 -2.57 16.07
CA GLY A 102 -58.56 -2.54 16.98
C GLY A 102 -58.44 -1.57 18.14
N PHE A 103 -59.21 -0.49 18.05
CA PHE A 103 -59.64 0.31 19.19
C PHE A 103 -60.66 -0.53 19.97
N ASP A 104 -60.32 -0.94 21.19
CA ASP A 104 -61.35 -1.13 22.21
C ASP A 104 -60.76 -0.77 23.58
N GLY A 105 -61.51 0.05 24.31
CA GLY A 105 -61.04 0.68 25.54
C GLY A 105 -61.10 -0.27 26.72
N ASP A 106 -59.96 -0.47 27.37
CA ASP A 106 -59.87 -0.55 28.83
C ASP A 106 -58.42 -0.28 29.26
N LEU A 107 -58.26 0.65 30.21
CA LEU A 107 -56.99 1.03 30.81
C LEU A 107 -56.63 0.03 31.92
N ASP A 108 -56.10 -1.12 31.55
CA ASP A 108 -55.40 -1.99 32.49
C ASP A 108 -53.89 -1.88 32.31
N LEU A 109 -53.21 -1.56 33.42
CA LEU A 109 -51.76 -1.51 33.56
C LEU A 109 -51.17 -2.91 33.37
N VAL A 110 -50.86 -3.27 32.13
CA VAL A 110 -50.10 -4.49 31.81
C VAL A 110 -48.65 -4.24 32.18
N GLU A 111 -48.15 -4.91 33.23
CA GLU A 111 -46.73 -4.94 33.55
C GLU A 111 -45.92 -5.42 32.32
N PRO A 112 -44.74 -4.85 32.05
CA PRO A 112 -43.95 -5.23 30.88
C PRO A 112 -43.54 -6.70 31.00
N ARG A 113 -44.20 -7.56 30.23
CA ARG A 113 -43.74 -8.94 30.01
C ARG A 113 -42.32 -8.90 29.47
N PRO A 114 -41.36 -9.63 30.06
CA PRO A 114 -40.00 -9.69 29.52
C PRO A 114 -40.07 -10.25 28.10
N VAL A 115 -39.65 -9.44 27.12
CA VAL A 115 -39.61 -9.81 25.71
C VAL A 115 -38.61 -10.96 25.59
N ALA A 116 -39.10 -12.14 25.20
CA ALA A 116 -38.27 -13.29 24.93
C ALA A 116 -37.28 -12.93 23.81
N ARG A 117 -35.98 -12.95 24.13
CA ARG A 117 -34.89 -12.82 23.15
C ARG A 117 -35.09 -13.88 22.07
N GLY A 118 -35.46 -13.45 20.87
CA GLY A 118 -35.55 -14.33 19.72
C GLY A 118 -34.19 -14.95 19.42
N HIS A 119 -34.12 -16.28 19.57
CA HIS A 119 -33.02 -17.21 19.26
C HIS A 119 -31.83 -17.24 20.23
N ASN A 120 -31.85 -18.24 21.12
CA ASN A 120 -30.76 -18.73 21.98
C ASN A 120 -29.55 -19.31 21.20
N ARG A 121 -29.27 -18.88 19.96
CA ARG A 121 -28.10 -19.37 19.23
C ARG A 121 -26.89 -18.49 19.57
N PRO A 122 -25.77 -19.05 20.02
CA PRO A 122 -24.57 -18.26 20.23
C PRO A 122 -24.17 -17.56 18.92
N PRO A 123 -23.61 -16.34 18.99
CA PRO A 123 -23.08 -15.67 17.82
C PRO A 123 -22.00 -16.56 17.17
N PRO A 124 -21.87 -16.54 15.83
CA PRO A 124 -20.97 -17.45 15.15
C PRO A 124 -19.51 -17.25 15.60
N SER A 125 -18.71 -18.30 15.57
CA SER A 125 -17.26 -18.20 15.78
C SER A 125 -16.57 -17.52 14.58
N LEU A 126 -15.32 -17.09 14.73
CA LEU A 126 -14.60 -16.49 13.58
C LEU A 126 -14.31 -17.56 12.52
N ALA A 127 -13.93 -18.77 12.95
CA ALA A 127 -13.70 -19.90 12.05
C ALA A 127 -14.98 -20.26 11.28
N GLU A 128 -16.12 -20.38 11.96
CA GLU A 128 -17.42 -20.67 11.33
C GLU A 128 -17.75 -19.66 10.24
N VAL A 129 -17.52 -18.36 10.48
CA VAL A 129 -17.75 -17.31 9.48
C VAL A 129 -16.83 -17.49 8.27
N ILE A 130 -15.53 -17.66 8.49
CA ILE A 130 -14.53 -17.72 7.41
C ILE A 130 -14.72 -18.97 6.57
N GLU A 131 -14.82 -20.14 7.20
CA GLU A 131 -15.02 -21.41 6.53
C GLU A 131 -16.32 -21.40 5.72
N SER A 132 -17.41 -20.89 6.33
CA SER A 132 -18.69 -20.75 5.61
C SER A 132 -18.56 -19.82 4.42
N LEU A 133 -17.88 -18.68 4.54
CA LEU A 133 -17.69 -17.74 3.42
C LEU A 133 -16.79 -18.31 2.30
N GLN A 134 -15.85 -19.19 2.63
CA GLN A 134 -14.96 -19.84 1.65
C GLN A 134 -15.70 -20.89 0.82
N VAL A 135 -16.63 -21.65 1.41
CA VAL A 135 -17.36 -22.73 0.72
C VAL A 135 -18.73 -22.32 0.18
N SER A 136 -19.29 -21.19 0.63
CA SER A 136 -20.65 -20.78 0.24
C SER A 136 -20.77 -20.40 -1.24
N HIS A 137 -21.84 -20.89 -1.87
CA HIS A 137 -22.24 -20.43 -3.21
C HIS A 137 -22.80 -19.00 -3.16
N ARG A 138 -22.69 -18.30 -4.29
CA ARG A 138 -23.14 -16.90 -4.41
C ARG A 138 -24.64 -16.71 -4.10
N SER A 139 -25.47 -17.72 -4.33
CA SER A 139 -26.91 -17.71 -4.04
C SER A 139 -27.24 -17.70 -2.55
N ASP A 140 -26.39 -18.30 -1.72
CA ASP A 140 -26.71 -18.59 -0.32
C ASP A 140 -26.19 -17.49 0.63
N LEU A 141 -25.22 -16.71 0.15
CA LEU A 141 -24.57 -15.64 0.89
C LEU A 141 -25.51 -14.54 1.40
N PRO A 142 -26.50 -14.02 0.63
CA PRO A 142 -27.38 -12.98 1.14
C PRO A 142 -28.12 -13.42 2.41
N GLY A 143 -28.69 -14.63 2.39
CA GLY A 143 -29.40 -15.20 3.53
C GLY A 143 -28.48 -15.51 4.71
N LEU A 144 -27.26 -15.99 4.45
CA LEU A 144 -26.27 -16.25 5.49
C LEU A 144 -25.81 -14.98 6.20
N LEU A 145 -25.46 -13.94 5.42
CA LEU A 145 -25.04 -12.65 5.96
C LEU A 145 -26.15 -11.97 6.74
N ALA A 146 -27.38 -11.97 6.22
CA ALA A 146 -28.54 -11.42 6.92
C ALA A 146 -28.74 -12.09 8.28
N ARG A 147 -28.69 -13.43 8.34
CA ARG A 147 -28.80 -14.19 9.60
C ARG A 147 -27.71 -13.84 10.60
N TRP A 148 -26.45 -13.70 10.15
CA TRP A 148 -25.37 -13.32 11.06
C TRP A 148 -25.51 -11.88 11.56
N LEU A 149 -25.89 -10.93 10.68
CA LEU A 149 -26.12 -9.54 11.09
C LEU A 149 -27.28 -9.43 12.09
N ASP A 150 -28.35 -10.21 11.89
CA ASP A 150 -29.48 -10.29 12.82
C ASP A 150 -29.08 -10.83 14.19
N GLY A 151 -28.13 -11.76 14.24
CA GLY A 151 -27.65 -12.40 15.48
C GLY A 151 -26.48 -11.72 16.18
N LEU A 152 -25.90 -10.68 15.58
CA LEU A 152 -24.77 -9.93 16.15
C LEU A 152 -25.24 -8.58 16.71
N ASP A 153 -24.53 -8.09 17.73
CA ASP A 153 -24.63 -6.70 18.19
C ASP A 153 -23.91 -5.73 17.25
N GLU A 154 -23.97 -4.43 17.53
CA GLU A 154 -23.34 -3.39 16.70
C GLU A 154 -21.86 -3.67 16.43
N THR A 155 -21.09 -3.95 17.50
CA THR A 155 -19.65 -4.23 17.41
C THR A 155 -19.36 -5.51 16.61
N GLY A 156 -20.15 -6.56 16.82
CA GLY A 156 -20.05 -7.81 16.07
C GLY A 156 -20.39 -7.64 14.58
N ARG A 157 -21.45 -6.89 14.25
CA ARG A 157 -21.82 -6.55 12.87
C ARG A 157 -20.71 -5.77 12.19
N TRP A 158 -20.17 -4.75 12.87
CA TRP A 158 -19.06 -3.96 12.36
C TRP A 158 -17.86 -4.85 12.05
N ALA A 159 -17.44 -5.71 12.98
CA ALA A 159 -16.31 -6.61 12.78
C ALA A 159 -16.53 -7.59 11.62
N LEU A 160 -17.73 -8.17 11.50
CA LEU A 160 -18.11 -9.05 10.38
C LEU A 160 -18.02 -8.31 9.03
N LEU A 161 -18.60 -7.12 8.96
CA LEU A 161 -18.60 -6.30 7.74
C LEU A 161 -17.18 -5.84 7.37
N LYS A 162 -16.34 -5.53 8.36
CA LYS A 162 -14.93 -5.16 8.15
C LYS A 162 -14.10 -6.33 7.64
N LEU A 163 -14.33 -7.53 8.17
CA LEU A 163 -13.73 -8.78 7.70
C LEU A 163 -14.09 -9.04 6.23
N ILE A 164 -15.38 -8.97 5.88
CA ILE A 164 -15.87 -9.23 4.52
C ILE A 164 -15.33 -8.21 3.52
N THR A 165 -15.30 -6.94 3.90
CA THR A 165 -14.83 -5.86 3.01
C THR A 165 -13.30 -5.78 2.90
N GLY A 166 -12.56 -6.52 3.74
CA GLY A 166 -11.10 -6.51 3.77
C GLY A 166 -10.48 -5.19 4.24
N SER A 167 -11.27 -4.31 4.87
CA SER A 167 -10.89 -2.92 5.16
C SER A 167 -10.95 -2.59 6.65
N LEU A 168 -10.26 -3.40 7.47
CA LEU A 168 -10.30 -3.29 8.94
C LEU A 168 -10.00 -1.86 9.44
N ARG A 169 -8.98 -1.19 8.86
CA ARG A 169 -8.59 0.21 9.18
C ARG A 169 -8.32 0.49 10.68
N ILE A 170 -7.95 -0.54 11.43
CA ILE A 170 -7.65 -0.47 12.87
C ILE A 170 -6.21 -0.03 13.18
N GLY A 171 -5.46 0.45 12.20
CA GLY A 171 -4.06 0.86 12.36
C GLY A 171 -3.12 -0.26 12.82
N VAL A 172 -3.35 -1.46 12.31
CA VAL A 172 -2.46 -2.62 12.45
C VAL A 172 -1.95 -3.00 11.06
N SER A 173 -0.64 -3.17 10.93
CA SER A 173 -0.01 -3.69 9.72
C SER A 173 0.24 -5.20 9.85
N ALA A 174 0.36 -5.90 8.72
CA ALA A 174 0.73 -7.31 8.71
C ALA A 174 2.02 -7.57 9.50
N ARG A 175 3.05 -6.72 9.33
CA ARG A 175 4.29 -6.81 10.10
C ARG A 175 4.07 -6.68 11.61
N LEU A 176 3.15 -5.82 12.06
CA LEU A 176 2.85 -5.68 13.48
C LEU A 176 2.12 -6.92 14.03
N ALA A 177 1.21 -7.52 13.25
CA ALA A 177 0.55 -8.77 13.62
C ALA A 177 1.55 -9.93 13.71
N LYS A 178 2.46 -10.07 12.74
CA LYS A 178 3.56 -11.05 12.78
C LYS A 178 4.51 -10.83 13.96
N SER A 179 4.81 -9.56 14.29
CA SER A 179 5.59 -9.23 15.49
C SER A 179 4.89 -9.66 16.78
N ALA A 180 3.56 -9.57 16.84
CA ALA A 180 2.80 -10.03 18.00
C ALA A 180 2.82 -11.56 18.16
N VAL A 181 2.87 -12.30 17.04
CA VAL A 181 3.10 -13.75 17.02
C VAL A 181 4.52 -14.07 17.49
N ALA A 182 5.55 -13.41 16.95
CA ALA A 182 6.94 -13.60 17.37
C ALA A 182 7.12 -13.39 18.90
N ALA A 183 6.45 -12.39 19.45
CA ALA A 183 6.46 -12.08 20.89
C ALA A 183 5.79 -13.14 21.79
N LEU A 184 5.06 -14.13 21.24
CA LEU A 184 4.57 -15.27 22.03
C LEU A 184 5.71 -16.23 22.40
N GLY A 185 6.73 -16.34 21.55
CA GLY A 185 7.84 -17.30 21.67
C GLY A 185 9.21 -16.66 21.82
N GLU A 186 9.29 -15.35 22.08
CA GLU A 186 10.54 -14.58 22.14
C GLU A 186 11.42 -14.71 20.88
N LEU A 187 10.78 -14.87 19.71
CA LEU A 187 11.45 -15.00 18.41
C LEU A 187 11.69 -13.64 17.74
N ASP A 188 12.60 -13.58 16.76
CA ASP A 188 12.72 -12.40 15.90
C ASP A 188 11.52 -12.36 14.92
N PRO A 189 10.83 -11.23 14.76
CA PRO A 189 9.77 -11.09 13.76
C PRO A 189 10.17 -11.46 12.33
N ASN A 190 11.46 -11.37 11.98
CA ASN A 190 11.96 -11.77 10.68
C ASN A 190 11.97 -13.29 10.50
N ASP A 191 12.11 -14.08 11.57
CA ASP A 191 12.01 -15.55 11.49
C ASP A 191 10.59 -15.99 11.11
N ILE A 192 9.58 -15.24 11.57
CA ILE A 192 8.18 -15.42 11.18
C ILE A 192 7.97 -15.06 9.71
N GLU A 193 8.55 -13.94 9.26
CA GLU A 193 8.45 -13.50 7.86
C GLU A 193 9.07 -14.51 6.89
N GLU A 194 10.19 -15.15 7.26
CA GLU A 194 10.86 -16.17 6.45
C GLU A 194 10.00 -17.41 6.19
N VAL A 195 9.22 -17.86 7.17
CA VAL A 195 8.32 -19.02 6.99
C VAL A 195 6.94 -18.61 6.46
N TRP A 196 6.58 -17.33 6.53
CA TRP A 196 5.22 -16.84 6.31
C TRP A 196 4.60 -17.27 4.97
N HIS A 197 5.36 -17.18 3.88
CA HIS A 197 4.86 -17.41 2.53
C HIS A 197 4.61 -18.91 2.22
N GLY A 198 5.18 -19.81 3.02
CA GLY A 198 4.94 -21.25 2.91
C GLY A 198 3.80 -21.75 3.79
N LEU A 199 3.08 -20.86 4.48
CA LEU A 199 2.05 -21.21 5.44
C LEU A 199 0.67 -20.73 4.99
N GLU A 200 -0.34 -21.52 5.30
CA GLU A 200 -1.74 -21.20 5.01
C GLU A 200 -2.53 -21.00 6.31
N PRO A 201 -3.51 -20.08 6.35
CA PRO A 201 -4.47 -20.02 7.45
C PRO A 201 -5.12 -21.40 7.71
N PRO A 202 -5.28 -21.83 8.97
CA PRO A 202 -5.15 -21.05 10.20
C PRO A 202 -3.75 -21.08 10.85
N TYR A 203 -2.67 -21.34 10.10
CA TYR A 203 -1.28 -21.22 10.59
C TYR A 203 -0.94 -22.09 11.81
N GLU A 204 -1.54 -23.29 11.94
CA GLU A 204 -1.37 -24.13 13.13
C GLU A 204 0.09 -24.51 13.41
N SER A 205 0.86 -24.80 12.36
CA SER A 205 2.29 -25.12 12.47
C SER A 205 3.12 -23.93 12.97
N LEU A 206 2.74 -22.70 12.61
CA LEU A 206 3.37 -21.48 13.11
C LEU A 206 3.18 -21.34 14.62
N PHE A 207 1.94 -21.49 15.11
CA PHE A 207 1.67 -21.40 16.54
C PHE A 207 2.28 -22.57 17.32
N ALA A 208 2.32 -23.77 16.74
CA ALA A 208 3.00 -24.91 17.35
C ALA A 208 4.50 -24.62 17.54
N TRP A 209 5.17 -24.04 16.54
CA TRP A 209 6.58 -23.66 16.63
C TRP A 209 6.83 -22.56 17.65
N VAL A 210 6.10 -21.46 17.54
CA VAL A 210 6.29 -20.28 18.39
C VAL A 210 6.05 -20.60 19.86
N GLU A 211 5.16 -21.55 20.17
CA GLU A 211 4.90 -22.02 21.54
C GLU A 211 5.83 -23.16 21.98
N GLY A 212 6.82 -23.54 21.16
CA GLY A 212 7.74 -24.65 21.47
C GLY A 212 7.10 -26.04 21.47
N ARG A 213 5.88 -26.16 20.93
CA ARG A 213 5.13 -27.44 20.82
C ARG A 213 5.46 -28.22 19.55
N GLY A 214 6.15 -27.61 18.59
CA GLY A 214 6.54 -28.22 17.32
C GLY A 214 7.85 -27.63 16.79
N PRO A 215 8.46 -28.25 15.76
CA PRO A 215 9.65 -27.70 15.12
C PRO A 215 9.30 -26.40 14.37
N ARG A 216 10.32 -25.60 14.06
CA ARG A 216 10.21 -24.51 13.08
C ARG A 216 9.58 -25.08 11.80
N PRO A 217 8.50 -24.48 11.26
CA PRO A 217 7.94 -24.96 10.00
C PRO A 217 9.05 -24.86 8.96
N GLU A 218 9.49 -26.00 8.44
CA GLU A 218 10.46 -26.02 7.38
C GLU A 218 9.82 -25.31 6.19
N ALA A 219 10.48 -24.25 5.72
CA ALA A 219 10.27 -23.78 4.37
C ALA A 219 10.80 -24.87 3.42
N THR A 220 10.05 -25.97 3.31
CA THR A 220 10.21 -26.99 2.25
C THR A 220 9.97 -26.41 0.86
N ASP A 221 9.63 -25.12 0.82
CA ASP A 221 9.69 -24.31 -0.36
C ASP A 221 11.14 -24.17 -0.84
N PRO A 222 11.52 -24.79 -1.98
CA PRO A 222 12.86 -24.66 -2.54
C PRO A 222 13.13 -23.25 -3.09
N ALA A 223 12.10 -22.41 -3.29
CA ALA A 223 12.26 -21.03 -3.79
C ALA A 223 11.54 -20.02 -2.86
N PRO A 224 11.95 -19.90 -1.59
CA PRO A 224 11.26 -19.09 -0.60
C PRO A 224 11.55 -17.60 -0.76
N PHE A 225 10.59 -16.76 -0.43
CA PHE A 225 10.79 -15.31 -0.34
C PHE A 225 11.69 -14.95 0.86
N ARG A 226 12.59 -13.98 0.65
CA ARG A 226 13.46 -13.37 1.67
C ARG A 226 13.03 -11.93 1.89
N PRO A 227 12.66 -11.53 3.12
CA PRO A 227 12.18 -10.19 3.37
C PRO A 227 13.23 -9.11 3.02
N PRO A 228 12.83 -8.01 2.37
CA PRO A 228 13.75 -7.05 1.81
C PRO A 228 14.42 -6.15 2.85
N MET A 229 15.70 -5.84 2.65
CA MET A 229 16.37 -4.71 3.27
C MET A 229 15.98 -3.40 2.59
N LEU A 230 15.55 -2.41 3.35
CA LEU A 230 15.02 -1.12 2.91
C LEU A 230 15.96 0.02 3.29
N ALA A 231 15.99 1.05 2.46
CA ALA A 231 16.79 2.25 2.70
C ALA A 231 16.02 3.38 3.39
N HIS A 232 16.74 4.21 4.15
CA HIS A 232 16.26 5.51 4.63
C HIS A 232 16.49 6.59 3.55
N PRO A 233 15.68 7.66 3.49
CA PRO A 233 16.12 8.87 2.78
C PRO A 233 17.43 9.37 3.41
N ILE A 234 18.31 9.96 2.61
CA ILE A 234 19.46 10.71 3.11
C ILE A 234 19.09 12.19 3.20
N ASP A 235 19.43 12.81 4.33
CA ASP A 235 19.31 14.25 4.55
C ASP A 235 20.71 14.89 4.58
N ASP A 236 20.80 16.21 4.37
CA ASP A 236 22.11 16.90 4.28
C ASP A 236 22.99 16.68 5.51
N SER A 237 22.39 16.62 6.71
CA SER A 237 23.11 16.36 7.96
C SER A 237 23.66 14.94 8.10
N ASP A 238 23.15 13.97 7.32
CA ASP A 238 23.66 12.60 7.37
C ASP A 238 25.08 12.54 6.79
N PHE A 239 25.37 13.33 5.75
CA PHE A 239 26.69 13.35 5.10
C PHE A 239 27.83 13.73 6.06
N ASP A 240 27.55 14.56 7.07
CA ASP A 240 28.52 14.93 8.11
C ASP A 240 28.98 13.73 8.95
N SER A 241 28.14 12.69 9.03
CA SER A 241 28.38 11.49 9.84
C SER A 241 28.88 10.29 9.06
N LEU A 242 28.91 10.38 7.72
CA LEU A 242 29.25 9.27 6.83
C LEU A 242 30.56 9.54 6.10
N ASP A 243 31.46 8.55 6.13
CA ASP A 243 32.68 8.59 5.35
C ASP A 243 32.42 8.05 3.92
N PRO A 244 32.62 8.84 2.85
CA PRO A 244 32.43 8.36 1.48
C PRO A 244 33.34 7.16 1.14
N ALA A 245 34.48 6.98 1.81
CA ALA A 245 35.37 5.84 1.58
C ALA A 245 34.81 4.50 2.11
N GLU A 246 33.86 4.53 3.05
CA GLU A 246 33.16 3.33 3.55
C GLU A 246 31.92 2.98 2.73
N MET A 247 31.61 3.77 1.69
CA MET A 247 30.34 3.74 0.99
C MET A 247 30.51 3.33 -0.45
N THR A 248 29.49 2.65 -0.95
CA THR A 248 29.30 2.31 -2.37
C THR A 248 28.03 2.97 -2.85
N ALA A 249 27.95 3.31 -4.12
CA ALA A 249 26.76 3.89 -4.71
C ALA A 249 26.36 3.14 -5.99
N GLU A 250 25.06 3.01 -6.20
CA GLU A 250 24.44 2.49 -7.42
C GLU A 250 23.34 3.43 -7.88
N TRP A 251 22.95 3.34 -9.14
CA TRP A 251 21.77 4.07 -9.62
C TRP A 251 20.51 3.55 -8.95
N LYS A 252 19.64 4.47 -8.57
CA LYS A 252 18.28 4.17 -8.15
C LYS A 252 17.39 4.12 -9.39
N TRP A 253 17.14 2.93 -9.91
CA TRP A 253 16.31 2.72 -11.11
C TRP A 253 14.80 3.01 -10.86
N ASP A 254 14.11 3.56 -11.86
CA ASP A 254 12.64 3.77 -11.90
C ASP A 254 11.93 2.49 -12.36
N GLY A 255 11.87 1.49 -11.48
CA GLY A 255 11.28 0.19 -11.75
C GLY A 255 10.45 -0.36 -10.59
N ILE A 256 10.37 -1.69 -10.51
CA ILE A 256 9.83 -2.37 -9.33
C ILE A 256 10.86 -3.33 -8.78
N ARG A 257 11.23 -3.15 -7.51
CA ARG A 257 11.97 -4.17 -6.78
C ARG A 257 11.30 -5.54 -6.86
N VAL A 258 12.07 -6.52 -7.29
CA VAL A 258 11.72 -7.93 -7.31
C VAL A 258 12.82 -8.76 -6.65
N GLN A 259 12.42 -9.94 -6.21
CA GLN A 259 13.35 -10.98 -5.81
C GLN A 259 13.19 -12.18 -6.75
N VAL A 260 14.31 -12.56 -7.38
CA VAL A 260 14.41 -13.67 -8.32
C VAL A 260 14.91 -14.88 -7.53
N VAL A 261 14.11 -15.93 -7.42
CA VAL A 261 14.45 -17.10 -6.62
C VAL A 261 14.32 -18.36 -7.45
N GLY A 262 15.40 -19.14 -7.51
CA GLY A 262 15.43 -20.47 -8.08
C GLY A 262 15.83 -21.49 -7.04
N GLY A 263 15.28 -22.70 -7.14
CA GLY A 263 15.71 -23.82 -6.32
C GLY A 263 15.21 -25.16 -6.84
N THR A 264 15.80 -26.22 -6.31
CA THR A 264 15.52 -27.60 -6.73
C THR A 264 14.84 -28.38 -5.61
N ARG A 265 13.70 -29.01 -5.92
CA ARG A 265 13.01 -29.91 -4.99
C ARG A 265 13.81 -31.19 -4.75
N PRO A 266 13.56 -31.92 -3.65
CA PRO A 266 14.14 -33.25 -3.42
C PRO A 266 13.87 -34.27 -4.55
N ASP A 267 12.79 -34.08 -5.32
CA ASP A 267 12.44 -34.91 -6.49
C ASP A 267 13.16 -34.49 -7.79
N GLY A 268 14.09 -33.52 -7.71
CA GLY A 268 14.87 -32.99 -8.82
C GLY A 268 14.14 -31.96 -9.69
N ARG A 269 12.89 -31.60 -9.38
CA ARG A 269 12.16 -30.58 -10.13
C ARG A 269 12.58 -29.17 -9.72
N ARG A 270 12.91 -28.33 -10.71
CA ARG A 270 13.16 -26.90 -10.49
C ARG A 270 11.87 -26.15 -10.14
N VAL A 271 12.02 -25.17 -9.26
CA VAL A 271 11.01 -24.19 -8.89
C VAL A 271 11.64 -22.82 -9.07
N GLN A 272 10.94 -21.97 -9.81
CA GLN A 272 11.41 -20.66 -10.21
C GLN A 272 10.31 -19.68 -9.83
N ARG A 273 10.66 -18.62 -9.11
CA ARG A 273 9.69 -17.63 -8.65
C ARG A 273 10.24 -16.22 -8.76
N LEU A 274 9.34 -15.31 -9.07
CA LEU A 274 9.56 -13.88 -9.01
C LEU A 274 8.64 -13.28 -7.96
N TYR A 275 9.21 -12.73 -6.90
CA TYR A 275 8.45 -12.08 -5.84
C TYR A 275 8.48 -10.57 -5.98
N SER A 276 7.35 -9.92 -5.72
CA SER A 276 7.28 -8.48 -5.54
C SER A 276 7.94 -8.06 -4.22
N ARG A 277 8.13 -6.75 -4.03
CA ARG A 277 8.60 -6.17 -2.76
C ARG A 277 7.86 -6.67 -1.51
N THR A 278 6.58 -7.01 -1.61
CA THR A 278 5.76 -7.48 -0.49
C THR A 278 5.70 -8.99 -0.36
N GLY A 279 6.47 -9.73 -1.16
CA GLY A 279 6.49 -11.19 -1.20
C GLY A 279 5.29 -11.80 -1.93
N GLU A 280 4.60 -11.03 -2.77
CA GLU A 280 3.59 -11.57 -3.68
C GLU A 280 4.28 -12.28 -4.84
N ASP A 281 3.87 -13.52 -5.13
CA ASP A 281 4.37 -14.25 -6.29
C ASP A 281 3.75 -13.68 -7.58
N ILE A 282 4.59 -13.02 -8.39
CA ILE A 282 4.21 -12.40 -9.66
C ILE A 282 4.69 -13.21 -10.87
N SER A 283 5.12 -14.47 -10.68
CA SER A 283 5.72 -15.32 -11.72
C SER A 283 4.84 -15.44 -12.98
N ASN A 284 3.52 -15.56 -12.80
CA ASN A 284 2.57 -15.66 -13.92
C ASN A 284 2.51 -14.41 -14.80
N SER A 285 2.88 -13.24 -14.25
CA SER A 285 2.96 -11.97 -15.00
C SER A 285 4.28 -11.83 -15.77
N PHE A 286 5.30 -12.64 -15.44
CA PHE A 286 6.65 -12.54 -15.98
C PHE A 286 7.24 -13.89 -16.40
N PRO A 287 6.54 -14.70 -17.23
CA PRO A 287 7.00 -16.05 -17.58
C PRO A 287 8.34 -16.07 -18.32
N ASP A 288 8.66 -15.04 -19.10
CA ASP A 288 9.94 -14.84 -19.79
C ASP A 288 11.13 -14.68 -18.83
N LEU A 289 10.93 -14.07 -17.66
CA LEU A 289 11.95 -14.01 -16.61
C LEU A 289 12.04 -15.33 -15.86
N VAL A 290 10.89 -15.95 -15.54
CA VAL A 290 10.84 -17.22 -14.80
C VAL A 290 11.56 -18.32 -15.55
N GLU A 291 11.31 -18.45 -16.86
CA GLU A 291 11.99 -19.41 -17.74
C GLU A 291 13.51 -19.19 -17.79
N ALA A 292 13.96 -17.96 -17.58
CA ALA A 292 15.36 -17.58 -17.60
C ALA A 292 16.12 -17.94 -16.30
N ILE A 293 15.43 -18.29 -15.20
CA ILE A 293 16.06 -18.60 -13.91
C ILE A 293 16.65 -20.01 -13.94
N ASP A 294 17.95 -20.15 -14.23
CA ASP A 294 18.62 -21.44 -14.38
C ASP A 294 19.52 -21.84 -13.21
N PHE A 295 19.49 -21.08 -12.11
CA PHE A 295 20.31 -21.24 -10.92
C PHE A 295 19.50 -21.57 -9.66
N ASP A 296 20.19 -22.09 -8.64
CA ASP A 296 19.67 -22.25 -7.27
C ASP A 296 20.21 -21.12 -6.39
N GLY A 297 19.34 -20.24 -5.91
CA GLY A 297 19.73 -19.04 -5.18
C GLY A 297 18.65 -17.96 -5.16
N ALA A 298 18.95 -16.84 -4.50
CA ALA A 298 18.03 -15.71 -4.37
C ALA A 298 18.77 -14.39 -4.66
N ILE A 299 18.29 -13.65 -5.66
CA ILE A 299 18.83 -12.37 -6.10
C ILE A 299 17.80 -11.27 -5.84
N ASP A 300 18.27 -10.14 -5.37
CA ASP A 300 17.49 -8.91 -5.28
C ASP A 300 17.84 -7.99 -6.47
N GLY A 301 16.82 -7.44 -7.13
CA GLY A 301 17.02 -6.62 -8.32
C GLY A 301 15.84 -5.71 -8.63
N GLU A 302 16.03 -4.81 -9.59
CA GLU A 302 14.96 -3.97 -10.11
C GLU A 302 14.40 -4.57 -11.40
N LEU A 303 13.09 -4.80 -11.43
CA LEU A 303 12.34 -5.20 -12.62
C LEU A 303 12.13 -3.98 -13.53
N LEU A 304 12.54 -4.14 -14.78
CA LEU A 304 12.55 -3.13 -15.81
C LEU A 304 11.99 -3.72 -17.13
N ILE A 305 11.70 -2.84 -18.09
CA ILE A 305 11.46 -3.23 -19.49
C ILE A 305 12.66 -2.77 -20.31
N LEU A 306 13.23 -3.66 -21.11
CA LEU A 306 14.43 -3.38 -21.90
C LEU A 306 14.16 -3.53 -23.40
N ARG A 307 14.13 -2.43 -24.16
CA ARG A 307 13.97 -2.46 -25.63
C ARG A 307 15.24 -1.98 -26.29
N GLU A 308 15.73 -2.75 -27.27
CA GLU A 308 16.91 -2.39 -28.06
C GLU A 308 18.14 -2.03 -27.18
N GLY A 309 18.26 -2.70 -26.02
CA GLY A 309 19.34 -2.46 -25.05
C GLY A 309 19.15 -1.24 -24.16
N ARG A 310 17.97 -0.60 -24.17
CA ARG A 310 17.66 0.60 -23.36
C ARG A 310 16.51 0.34 -22.38
N VAL A 311 16.70 0.78 -21.14
CA VAL A 311 15.67 0.73 -20.10
C VAL A 311 14.54 1.71 -20.46
N GLN A 312 13.32 1.22 -20.42
CA GLN A 312 12.13 2.00 -20.70
C GLN A 312 11.56 2.62 -19.43
N SER A 313 10.75 3.67 -19.58
CA SER A 313 10.09 4.33 -18.46
C SER A 313 9.15 3.41 -17.67
N PHE A 314 8.90 3.76 -16.40
CA PHE A 314 7.96 3.05 -15.54
C PHE A 314 6.55 2.92 -16.13
N ASN A 315 6.10 3.92 -16.90
CA ASN A 315 4.79 3.89 -17.58
C ASN A 315 4.70 2.73 -18.60
N VAL A 316 5.83 2.35 -19.22
CA VAL A 316 5.91 1.19 -20.11
C VAL A 316 5.84 -0.11 -19.30
N LEU A 317 6.58 -0.19 -18.18
CA LEU A 317 6.51 -1.32 -17.25
C LEU A 317 5.08 -1.54 -16.73
N GLN A 318 4.34 -0.48 -16.43
CA GLN A 318 2.94 -0.53 -16.00
C GLN A 318 2.00 -1.27 -16.97
N GLN A 319 2.33 -1.36 -18.26
CA GLN A 319 1.51 -2.13 -19.21
C GLN A 319 1.50 -3.63 -18.87
N ARG A 320 2.57 -4.11 -18.24
CA ARG A 320 2.73 -5.51 -17.81
C ARG A 320 2.29 -5.75 -16.37
N LEU A 321 2.43 -4.74 -15.51
CA LEU A 321 2.07 -4.85 -14.10
C LEU A 321 0.57 -5.12 -13.89
N ASN A 322 0.25 -5.99 -12.92
CA ASN A 322 -1.11 -6.42 -12.56
C ASN A 322 -1.85 -7.27 -13.62
N ARG A 323 -1.14 -7.79 -14.64
CA ARG A 323 -1.71 -8.70 -15.64
C ARG A 323 -1.60 -10.15 -15.17
N GLN A 324 -2.73 -10.77 -14.84
CA GLN A 324 -2.76 -12.19 -14.44
C GLN A 324 -2.29 -13.15 -15.55
N SER A 325 -2.45 -12.77 -16.81
CA SER A 325 -1.93 -13.50 -17.96
C SER A 325 -1.36 -12.54 -19.02
N VAL A 326 -0.27 -12.95 -19.66
CA VAL A 326 0.44 -12.14 -20.65
C VAL A 326 0.36 -12.82 -22.02
N SER A 327 0.05 -12.05 -23.07
CA SER A 327 -0.05 -12.56 -24.43
C SER A 327 1.34 -12.62 -25.09
N PRO A 328 1.55 -13.49 -26.10
CA PRO A 328 2.82 -13.54 -26.84
C PRO A 328 3.25 -12.18 -27.40
N ARG A 329 2.29 -11.36 -27.84
CA ARG A 329 2.55 -9.99 -28.30
C ARG A 329 3.14 -9.12 -27.18
N MET A 330 2.59 -9.19 -25.97
CA MET A 330 3.12 -8.43 -24.84
C MET A 330 4.53 -8.88 -24.42
N LEU A 331 4.90 -10.14 -24.61
CA LEU A 331 6.28 -10.60 -24.33
C LEU A 331 7.31 -9.99 -25.29
N VAL A 332 6.91 -9.80 -26.55
CA VAL A 332 7.76 -9.15 -27.57
C VAL A 332 7.77 -7.64 -27.39
N GLU A 333 6.61 -7.05 -27.10
CA GLU A 333 6.45 -5.60 -26.99
C GLU A 333 7.00 -5.07 -25.67
N PHE A 334 6.89 -5.81 -24.56
CA PHE A 334 7.36 -5.40 -23.23
C PHE A 334 8.27 -6.47 -22.63
N PRO A 335 9.44 -6.72 -23.23
CA PRO A 335 10.40 -7.71 -22.73
C PRO A 335 10.88 -7.31 -21.34
N ALA A 336 10.61 -8.16 -20.35
CA ALA A 336 11.08 -7.87 -19.00
C ALA A 336 12.56 -8.21 -18.84
N HIS A 337 13.15 -7.48 -17.91
CA HIS A 337 14.56 -7.53 -17.57
C HIS A 337 14.73 -7.27 -16.08
N VAL A 338 15.73 -7.88 -15.45
CA VAL A 338 16.07 -7.59 -14.05
C VAL A 338 17.50 -7.08 -13.97
N ARG A 339 17.65 -5.89 -13.41
CA ARG A 339 18.95 -5.33 -13.04
C ARG A 339 19.24 -5.64 -11.58
N ALA A 340 20.07 -6.65 -11.38
CA ALA A 340 20.38 -7.21 -10.07
C ALA A 340 21.36 -6.31 -9.29
N TYR A 341 21.14 -6.19 -7.98
CA TYR A 341 21.96 -5.34 -7.11
C TYR A 341 22.37 -6.01 -5.79
N ASP A 342 21.89 -7.21 -5.48
CA ASP A 342 22.33 -7.99 -4.32
C ASP A 342 22.10 -9.51 -4.51
N LEU A 343 22.92 -10.33 -3.86
CA LEU A 343 22.81 -11.79 -3.85
C LEU A 343 22.61 -12.26 -2.41
N LEU A 344 21.46 -12.86 -2.13
CA LEU A 344 21.07 -13.24 -0.77
C LEU A 344 21.46 -14.68 -0.46
N HIS A 345 21.32 -15.58 -1.43
CA HIS A 345 21.65 -17.00 -1.30
C HIS A 345 22.28 -17.52 -2.59
N TRP A 346 23.18 -18.49 -2.46
CA TRP A 346 23.77 -19.22 -3.59
C TRP A 346 23.88 -20.71 -3.24
N GLY A 347 23.10 -21.54 -3.94
CA GLY A 347 22.85 -22.92 -3.52
C GLY A 347 22.29 -22.97 -2.09
N GLU A 348 22.97 -23.69 -1.21
CA GLU A 348 22.60 -23.83 0.21
C GLU A 348 23.21 -22.74 1.12
N GLU A 349 24.09 -21.89 0.59
CA GLU A 349 24.80 -20.88 1.41
C GLU A 349 23.96 -19.60 1.56
N ASP A 350 23.70 -19.21 2.82
CA ASP A 350 23.12 -17.91 3.14
C ASP A 350 24.22 -16.83 3.14
N LEU A 351 24.16 -15.93 2.17
CA LEU A 351 25.17 -14.87 1.99
C LEU A 351 24.80 -13.58 2.72
N ARG A 352 23.57 -13.45 3.22
CA ARG A 352 23.10 -12.24 3.92
C ARG A 352 24.00 -11.77 5.07
N PRO A 353 24.65 -12.66 5.86
CA PRO A 353 25.57 -12.24 6.91
C PRO A 353 26.88 -11.61 6.40
N LEU A 354 27.26 -11.85 5.13
CA LEU A 354 28.50 -11.33 4.55
C LEU A 354 28.40 -9.81 4.26
N PRO A 355 29.53 -9.09 4.26
CA PRO A 355 29.63 -7.72 3.73
C PRO A 355 29.00 -7.53 2.34
N PHE A 356 28.48 -6.33 2.06
CA PHE A 356 27.89 -6.01 0.76
C PHE A 356 28.89 -6.19 -0.39
N CYS A 357 30.15 -5.78 -0.21
CA CYS A 357 31.19 -5.97 -1.22
C CYS A 357 31.37 -7.45 -1.62
N ASP A 358 31.35 -8.36 -0.65
CA ASP A 358 31.53 -9.79 -0.89
C ASP A 358 30.32 -10.40 -1.59
N ARG A 359 29.09 -10.00 -1.19
CA ARG A 359 27.86 -10.42 -1.88
C ARG A 359 27.83 -9.89 -3.32
N ARG A 360 28.30 -8.66 -3.51
CA ARG A 360 28.35 -7.98 -4.81
C ARG A 360 29.34 -8.66 -5.77
N GLU A 361 30.53 -9.03 -5.31
CA GLU A 361 31.50 -9.78 -6.11
C GLU A 361 30.95 -11.16 -6.52
N ARG A 362 30.32 -11.88 -5.57
CA ARG A 362 29.66 -13.17 -5.87
C ARG A 362 28.53 -13.02 -6.89
N LEU A 363 27.74 -11.93 -6.79
CA LEU A 363 26.69 -11.62 -7.76
C LEU A 363 27.28 -11.39 -9.17
N GLU A 364 28.38 -10.66 -9.30
CA GLU A 364 29.04 -10.42 -10.60
C GLU A 364 29.53 -11.72 -11.22
N ALA A 365 30.24 -12.53 -10.42
CA ALA A 365 30.77 -13.81 -10.87
C ALA A 365 29.63 -14.74 -11.35
N MET A 366 28.52 -14.77 -10.61
CA MET A 366 27.34 -15.55 -10.95
C MET A 366 26.70 -15.08 -12.26
N LEU A 367 26.42 -13.78 -12.42
CA LEU A 367 25.80 -13.24 -13.63
C LEU A 367 26.70 -13.42 -14.87
N ALA A 368 28.01 -13.20 -14.70
CA ALA A 368 28.99 -13.41 -15.77
C ALA A 368 29.06 -14.88 -16.20
N ALA A 369 28.96 -15.82 -15.26
CA ALA A 369 28.95 -17.26 -15.56
C ALA A 369 27.64 -17.71 -16.25
N ALA A 370 26.50 -17.15 -15.86
CA ALA A 370 25.20 -17.47 -16.46
C ALA A 370 25.08 -16.93 -17.91
N GLY A 371 25.62 -15.73 -18.17
CA GLY A 371 25.57 -15.11 -19.51
C GLY A 371 24.15 -14.85 -20.01
N ASN A 372 23.19 -14.72 -19.10
CA ASN A 372 21.77 -14.63 -19.42
C ASN A 372 21.38 -13.16 -19.72
N PRO A 373 20.89 -12.84 -20.93
CA PRO A 373 20.58 -11.46 -21.30
C PRO A 373 19.38 -10.85 -20.54
N ARG A 374 18.64 -11.65 -19.74
CA ARG A 374 17.52 -11.19 -18.92
C ARG A 374 17.93 -10.65 -17.55
N PHE A 375 19.17 -10.90 -17.16
CA PHE A 375 19.73 -10.48 -15.89
C PHE A 375 21.03 -9.74 -16.15
N ASP A 376 21.08 -8.45 -15.82
CA ASP A 376 22.32 -7.69 -15.80
C ASP A 376 22.61 -7.16 -14.41
N ILE A 377 23.80 -6.58 -14.27
CA ILE A 377 24.26 -6.06 -13.01
C ILE A 377 24.02 -4.55 -12.91
N SER A 378 23.53 -4.09 -11.77
CA SER A 378 23.43 -2.67 -11.45
C SER A 378 24.85 -2.08 -11.34
N PRO A 379 25.23 -1.12 -12.21
CA PRO A 379 26.56 -0.55 -12.21
C PRO A 379 26.80 0.29 -10.95
N LEU A 380 28.03 0.21 -10.44
CA LEU A 380 28.49 1.07 -9.36
C LEU A 380 28.82 2.47 -9.92
N ILE A 381 28.44 3.50 -9.17
CA ILE A 381 28.80 4.89 -9.46
C ILE A 381 30.19 5.13 -8.86
N PRO A 382 31.21 5.50 -9.64
CA PRO A 382 32.52 5.83 -9.12
C PRO A 382 32.50 7.21 -8.44
N PHE A 383 32.88 7.28 -7.17
CA PHE A 383 33.06 8.53 -6.44
C PHE A 383 34.08 8.35 -5.31
N ARG A 384 34.69 9.45 -4.88
CA ARG A 384 35.57 9.54 -3.70
C ARG A 384 35.06 10.57 -2.68
N THR A 385 34.21 11.48 -3.14
CA THR A 385 33.67 12.58 -2.35
C THR A 385 32.16 12.68 -2.58
N TRP A 386 31.44 13.29 -1.64
CA TRP A 386 30.00 13.50 -1.76
C TRP A 386 29.67 14.45 -2.92
N GLU A 387 30.55 15.40 -3.22
CA GLU A 387 30.44 16.32 -4.34
C GLU A 387 30.52 15.60 -5.69
N GLU A 388 31.41 14.61 -5.82
CA GLU A 388 31.49 13.76 -7.02
C GLU A 388 30.20 12.95 -7.21
N LEU A 389 29.67 12.36 -6.13
CA LEU A 389 28.41 11.63 -6.20
C LEU A 389 27.22 12.56 -6.51
N ALA A 390 27.20 13.78 -5.96
CA ALA A 390 26.19 14.78 -6.27
C ALA A 390 26.23 15.20 -7.75
N ALA A 391 27.43 15.39 -8.30
CA ALA A 391 27.62 15.69 -9.72
C ALA A 391 27.16 14.53 -10.61
N ALA A 392 27.49 13.29 -10.24
CA ALA A 392 27.03 12.09 -10.93
C ALA A 392 25.49 11.97 -10.91
N ARG A 393 24.87 12.20 -9.74
CA ARG A 393 23.41 12.23 -9.58
C ARG A 393 22.78 13.29 -10.49
N ALA A 394 23.37 14.47 -10.59
CA ALA A 394 22.84 15.57 -11.40
C ALA A 394 22.96 15.33 -12.92
N ASN A 395 23.92 14.52 -13.37
CA ASN A 395 24.09 14.15 -14.78
C ASN A 395 24.38 12.64 -14.95
N PRO A 396 23.38 11.76 -14.78
CA PRO A 396 23.59 10.31 -14.82
C PRO A 396 24.15 9.80 -16.15
N GLY A 397 23.79 10.44 -17.28
CA GLY A 397 24.24 10.04 -18.62
C GLY A 397 25.75 10.10 -18.77
N GLU A 398 26.36 11.21 -18.37
CA GLU A 398 27.83 11.38 -18.39
C GLU A 398 28.54 10.59 -17.28
N ALA A 399 27.83 10.24 -16.22
CA ALA A 399 28.40 9.57 -15.04
C ALA A 399 28.27 8.03 -15.05
N GLY A 400 27.92 7.43 -16.19
CA GLY A 400 27.95 5.98 -16.39
C GLY A 400 26.59 5.28 -16.43
N ALA A 401 25.46 6.00 -16.31
CA ALA A 401 24.15 5.45 -16.68
C ALA A 401 23.97 5.39 -18.21
N GLY A 402 24.69 6.24 -18.96
CA GLY A 402 24.69 6.24 -20.43
C GLY A 402 23.27 6.38 -21.01
N VAL A 403 22.91 5.45 -21.89
CA VAL A 403 21.58 5.43 -22.55
C VAL A 403 20.42 5.17 -21.61
N ASP A 404 20.68 4.67 -20.40
CA ASP A 404 19.65 4.39 -19.39
C ASP A 404 19.44 5.58 -18.42
N ALA A 405 20.06 6.74 -18.66
CA ALA A 405 19.99 7.90 -17.77
C ALA A 405 18.56 8.36 -17.45
N ALA A 406 17.64 8.30 -18.44
CA ALA A 406 16.24 8.66 -18.25
C ALA A 406 15.50 7.74 -17.25
N ALA A 407 16.04 6.55 -16.98
CA ALA A 407 15.47 5.59 -16.04
C ALA A 407 16.07 5.69 -14.62
N VAL A 408 16.87 6.73 -14.34
CA VAL A 408 17.53 6.95 -13.04
C VAL A 408 16.74 7.97 -12.19
N GLU A 409 16.20 7.52 -11.06
CA GLU A 409 15.54 8.40 -10.07
C GLU A 409 16.51 9.07 -9.10
N GLY A 410 17.78 8.66 -9.07
CA GLY A 410 18.81 9.15 -8.17
C GLY A 410 19.84 8.08 -7.85
N CYS A 411 20.35 8.05 -6.63
CA CYS A 411 21.37 7.10 -6.19
C CYS A 411 20.90 6.28 -4.96
N MET A 412 21.33 5.03 -4.90
CA MET A 412 21.30 4.20 -3.70
C MET A 412 22.70 4.20 -3.10
N ILE A 413 22.85 4.63 -1.85
CA ILE A 413 24.13 4.61 -1.12
C ILE A 413 24.09 3.43 -0.15
N LYS A 414 25.10 2.58 -0.17
CA LYS A 414 25.18 1.36 0.64
C LYS A 414 26.53 1.32 1.35
N ARG A 415 26.52 1.05 2.65
CA ARG A 415 27.76 0.82 3.39
C ARG A 415 28.42 -0.48 2.93
N ALA A 416 29.70 -0.42 2.56
CA ALA A 416 30.41 -1.52 1.91
C ALA A 416 30.49 -2.78 2.77
N ASP A 417 30.64 -2.61 4.09
CA ASP A 417 30.74 -3.68 5.08
C ASP A 417 29.38 -4.21 5.57
N SER A 418 28.26 -3.68 5.05
CA SER A 418 26.94 -3.96 5.62
C SER A 418 26.48 -5.40 5.34
N PRO A 419 26.00 -6.14 6.37
CA PRO A 419 25.22 -7.34 6.15
C PRO A 419 23.85 -6.97 5.55
N TYR A 420 23.21 -7.94 4.90
CA TYR A 420 21.84 -7.79 4.43
C TYR A 420 20.87 -8.03 5.58
N VAL A 421 20.25 -6.96 6.09
CA VAL A 421 19.34 -7.03 7.24
C VAL A 421 17.91 -6.68 6.81
N PRO A 422 16.95 -7.63 6.89
CA PRO A 422 15.55 -7.37 6.62
C PRO A 422 14.97 -6.16 7.34
N GLY A 423 14.03 -5.47 6.69
CA GLY A 423 13.40 -4.27 7.25
C GLY A 423 14.19 -3.02 6.92
N ARG A 424 14.16 -1.99 7.77
CA ARG A 424 14.82 -0.69 7.49
C ARG A 424 15.86 -0.35 8.56
N PRO A 425 16.98 -1.08 8.63
CA PRO A 425 18.07 -0.79 9.57
C PRO A 425 18.60 0.63 9.32
N LYS A 426 18.97 1.34 10.39
CA LYS A 426 19.60 2.66 10.28
C LYS A 426 21.07 2.49 9.91
N GLY A 427 21.61 3.41 9.12
CA GLY A 427 23.06 3.50 8.89
C GLY A 427 23.64 2.53 7.88
N LEU A 428 22.81 1.74 7.17
CA LEU A 428 23.32 0.77 6.20
C LEU A 428 23.04 1.19 4.76
N TRP A 429 21.78 1.44 4.42
CA TRP A 429 21.37 1.83 3.06
C TRP A 429 20.59 3.15 3.08
N TRP A 430 20.90 4.02 2.12
CA TRP A 430 20.21 5.28 1.88
C TRP A 430 19.75 5.41 0.44
N LYS A 431 18.70 6.20 0.23
CA LYS A 431 18.24 6.63 -1.08
C LYS A 431 18.39 8.14 -1.20
N TRP A 432 19.14 8.58 -2.20
CA TRP A 432 19.32 9.97 -2.55
C TRP A 432 18.62 10.25 -3.87
N LYS A 433 17.33 10.60 -3.79
CA LYS A 433 16.51 10.91 -4.97
C LYS A 433 16.91 12.25 -5.57
N HIS A 434 16.52 12.49 -6.82
CA HIS A 434 16.48 13.85 -7.34
C HIS A 434 15.57 14.74 -6.49
N ASP A 435 15.94 16.01 -6.43
CA ASP A 435 15.13 17.02 -5.76
C ASP A 435 13.79 17.14 -6.50
N PRO A 436 12.65 17.09 -5.78
CA PRO A 436 11.35 17.18 -6.42
C PRO A 436 11.21 18.53 -7.13
N HIS A 437 10.50 18.54 -8.25
CA HIS A 437 10.05 19.80 -8.82
C HIS A 437 9.07 20.45 -7.84
N VAL A 438 9.14 21.77 -7.72
CA VAL A 438 8.22 22.56 -6.92
C VAL A 438 7.54 23.61 -7.78
N ILE A 439 6.24 23.78 -7.56
CA ILE A 439 5.49 24.93 -8.08
C ILE A 439 4.55 25.49 -7.01
N ASP A 440 4.24 26.77 -7.10
CA ASP A 440 3.17 27.40 -6.33
C ASP A 440 1.84 27.27 -7.10
N ALA A 441 0.87 26.52 -6.56
CA ALA A 441 -0.43 26.27 -7.18
C ALA A 441 -1.60 26.76 -6.33
N VAL A 442 -2.68 27.21 -6.97
CA VAL A 442 -3.87 27.73 -6.28
C VAL A 442 -4.80 26.59 -5.87
N LEU A 443 -5.25 26.58 -4.61
CA LEU A 443 -6.24 25.64 -4.11
C LEU A 443 -7.62 25.93 -4.72
N MET A 444 -8.20 24.94 -5.42
CA MET A 444 -9.49 25.08 -6.11
C MET A 444 -10.61 24.32 -5.39
N TYR A 445 -10.34 23.06 -5.04
CA TYR A 445 -11.33 22.17 -4.43
C TYR A 445 -10.75 21.41 -3.25
N ALA A 446 -11.60 21.08 -2.29
CA ALA A 446 -11.26 20.25 -1.15
C ALA A 446 -12.35 19.20 -0.90
N GLN A 447 -11.95 17.96 -0.61
CA GLN A 447 -12.86 16.85 -0.32
C GLN A 447 -12.59 16.30 1.08
N ARG A 448 -13.65 15.83 1.74
CA ARG A 448 -13.52 15.16 3.05
C ARG A 448 -12.67 13.90 2.91
N GLY A 449 -11.80 13.67 3.91
CA GLY A 449 -11.02 12.45 4.01
C GLY A 449 -11.89 11.23 4.34
N HIS A 450 -11.23 10.08 4.52
CA HIS A 450 -11.88 8.85 4.98
C HIS A 450 -11.29 8.39 6.33
N GLY A 451 -12.03 7.57 7.06
CA GLY A 451 -11.57 7.01 8.34
C GLY A 451 -11.35 8.09 9.41
N LYS A 452 -10.21 8.07 10.11
CA LYS A 452 -9.90 9.02 11.21
C LYS A 452 -9.93 10.51 10.81
N ARG A 453 -9.83 10.80 9.50
CA ARG A 453 -9.89 12.17 8.94
C ARG A 453 -11.22 12.46 8.25
N SER A 454 -12.25 11.64 8.46
CA SER A 454 -13.58 11.85 7.83
C SER A 454 -14.20 13.19 8.18
N SER A 455 -13.88 13.78 9.34
CA SER A 455 -14.34 15.10 9.77
C SER A 455 -13.61 16.27 9.09
N PHE A 456 -12.44 16.05 8.49
CA PHE A 456 -11.60 17.09 7.88
C PHE A 456 -11.68 17.06 6.36
N TYR A 457 -11.59 18.24 5.74
CA TYR A 457 -11.17 18.31 4.34
C TYR A 457 -9.68 18.05 4.27
N SER A 458 -9.26 16.97 3.60
CA SER A 458 -7.85 16.53 3.60
C SER A 458 -7.34 16.16 2.22
N ASP A 459 -8.14 16.39 1.18
CA ASP A 459 -7.89 15.97 -0.19
C ASP A 459 -8.07 17.20 -1.10
N TYR A 460 -6.98 17.75 -1.61
CA TYR A 460 -6.95 19.10 -2.19
C TYR A 460 -6.62 19.06 -3.68
N THR A 461 -7.52 19.60 -4.51
CA THR A 461 -7.27 19.82 -5.93
C THR A 461 -6.78 21.24 -6.14
N PHE A 462 -5.68 21.38 -6.86
CA PHE A 462 -5.02 22.66 -7.12
C PHE A 462 -4.75 22.85 -8.62
N GLY A 463 -4.62 24.11 -9.00
CA GLY A 463 -4.47 24.53 -10.39
C GLY A 463 -3.46 25.64 -10.58
N VAL A 464 -3.11 25.86 -11.84
CA VAL A 464 -2.23 26.96 -12.29
C VAL A 464 -2.98 27.81 -13.31
N TRP A 465 -2.57 29.06 -13.45
CA TRP A 465 -3.15 29.96 -14.44
C TRP A 465 -2.66 29.63 -15.85
N ARG A 466 -3.54 29.81 -16.84
CA ARG A 466 -3.16 29.82 -18.25
C ARG A 466 -3.98 30.88 -19.00
N ASP A 467 -3.46 31.26 -20.17
CA ASP A 467 -4.23 32.07 -21.11
C ASP A 467 -5.28 31.20 -21.81
N GLY A 468 -6.56 31.55 -21.62
CA GLY A 468 -7.70 30.92 -22.28
C GLY A 468 -8.33 31.81 -23.35
N PRO A 469 -9.26 31.27 -24.15
CA PRO A 469 -9.93 32.01 -25.23
C PRO A 469 -10.74 33.23 -24.74
N ALA A 470 -11.16 33.22 -23.48
CA ALA A 470 -11.98 34.26 -22.85
C ALA A 470 -11.18 35.09 -21.81
N GLY A 471 -9.85 34.97 -21.79
CA GLY A 471 -8.98 35.55 -20.77
C GLY A 471 -8.30 34.48 -19.91
N GLU A 472 -7.64 34.91 -18.84
CA GLU A 472 -6.95 34.00 -17.92
C GLU A 472 -7.94 33.06 -17.25
N GLU A 473 -7.59 31.77 -17.21
CA GLU A 473 -8.36 30.76 -16.50
C GLU A 473 -7.45 29.88 -15.65
N LEU A 474 -7.99 29.45 -14.50
CA LEU A 474 -7.33 28.52 -13.61
C LEU A 474 -7.68 27.09 -14.02
N VAL A 475 -6.66 26.25 -14.23
CA VAL A 475 -6.86 24.85 -14.65
C VAL A 475 -6.25 23.86 -13.66
N PRO A 476 -6.95 22.77 -13.31
CA PRO A 476 -6.44 21.80 -12.36
C PRO A 476 -5.27 21.01 -12.95
N VAL A 477 -4.20 20.85 -12.17
CA VAL A 477 -2.97 20.12 -12.57
C VAL A 477 -2.64 18.94 -11.68
N GLY A 478 -3.30 18.84 -10.52
CA GLY A 478 -3.10 17.73 -9.61
C GLY A 478 -4.01 17.73 -8.39
N LYS A 479 -3.83 16.70 -7.57
CA LYS A 479 -4.52 16.53 -6.29
C LYS A 479 -3.55 15.96 -5.25
N ALA A 480 -3.53 16.51 -4.05
CA ALA A 480 -2.67 16.07 -2.95
C ALA A 480 -3.50 15.80 -1.67
N TYR A 481 -3.13 14.75 -0.94
CA TYR A 481 -3.78 14.30 0.31
C TYR A 481 -2.84 14.29 1.52
N PHE A 482 -1.59 14.70 1.34
CA PHE A 482 -0.55 14.66 2.36
C PHE A 482 0.50 15.75 2.13
N GLY A 483 1.45 15.86 3.06
CA GLY A 483 2.48 16.89 3.05
C GLY A 483 2.22 18.04 4.03
N PHE A 484 1.40 17.78 5.05
CA PHE A 484 1.06 18.74 6.09
C PHE A 484 0.93 17.99 7.43
N THR A 485 1.26 18.70 8.50
CA THR A 485 1.07 18.29 9.89
C THR A 485 -0.40 18.29 10.28
N ASP A 486 -0.75 17.68 11.42
CA ASP A 486 -2.14 17.72 11.91
C ASP A 486 -2.57 19.15 12.30
N ALA A 487 -1.63 20.02 12.70
CA ALA A 487 -1.89 21.44 12.96
C ALA A 487 -2.24 22.19 11.66
N GLU A 488 -1.43 22.00 10.62
CA GLU A 488 -1.67 22.57 9.29
C GLU A 488 -2.97 22.04 8.67
N LEU A 489 -3.30 20.76 8.86
CA LEU A 489 -4.58 20.19 8.44
C LEU A 489 -5.77 20.94 9.06
N ALA A 490 -5.70 21.25 10.35
CA ALA A 490 -6.75 22.01 11.02
C ALA A 490 -6.88 23.44 10.48
N GLU A 491 -5.76 24.07 10.08
CA GLU A 491 -5.77 25.39 9.46
C GLU A 491 -6.40 25.37 8.06
N LEU A 492 -6.01 24.40 7.24
CA LEU A 492 -6.58 24.20 5.90
C LEU A 492 -8.08 23.90 5.97
N ASP A 493 -8.51 23.02 6.88
CA ASP A 493 -9.93 22.73 7.08
C ASP A 493 -10.71 23.99 7.48
N ARG A 494 -10.14 24.82 8.36
CA ARG A 494 -10.73 26.11 8.76
C ARG A 494 -10.78 27.11 7.60
N PHE A 495 -9.80 27.10 6.71
CA PHE A 495 -9.82 27.90 5.47
C PHE A 495 -10.93 27.42 4.54
N VAL A 496 -11.00 26.12 4.26
CA VAL A 496 -12.01 25.52 3.36
C VAL A 496 -13.42 25.84 3.82
N ARG A 497 -13.71 25.67 5.12
CA ARG A 497 -15.04 25.97 5.68
C ARG A 497 -15.44 27.43 5.55
N ARG A 498 -14.49 28.36 5.70
CA ARG A 498 -14.75 29.81 5.63
C ARG A 498 -14.84 30.34 4.21
N ASN A 499 -14.17 29.69 3.26
CA ASN A 499 -14.05 30.16 1.88
C ASN A 499 -14.76 29.26 0.88
N THR A 500 -15.65 28.37 1.31
CA THR A 500 -16.47 27.57 0.39
C THR A 500 -17.41 28.47 -0.40
N ILE A 501 -17.32 28.41 -1.74
CA ILE A 501 -18.22 29.13 -2.65
C ILE A 501 -19.27 28.21 -3.28
N ASN A 502 -18.96 26.93 -3.55
CA ASN A 502 -19.91 25.94 -4.06
C ASN A 502 -19.74 24.56 -3.39
N ARG A 503 -20.76 23.70 -3.53
CA ARG A 503 -20.81 22.36 -2.92
C ARG A 503 -21.25 21.31 -3.94
N PHE A 504 -20.45 20.26 -4.09
CA PHE A 504 -20.72 19.13 -5.00
C PHE A 504 -20.57 17.81 -4.23
N GLY A 505 -21.64 17.37 -3.55
CA GLY A 505 -21.58 16.22 -2.65
C GLY A 505 -20.51 16.39 -1.56
N PRO A 506 -19.50 15.51 -1.46
CA PRO A 506 -18.42 15.63 -0.47
C PRO A 506 -17.36 16.68 -0.83
N VAL A 507 -17.41 17.25 -2.03
CA VAL A 507 -16.44 18.24 -2.54
C VAL A 507 -16.91 19.65 -2.24
N ARG A 508 -15.97 20.52 -1.85
CA ARG A 508 -16.15 21.96 -1.68
C ARG A 508 -15.28 22.66 -2.70
N GLU A 509 -15.88 23.59 -3.43
CA GLU A 509 -15.12 24.58 -4.18
C GLU A 509 -14.85 25.76 -3.25
N VAL A 510 -13.59 26.20 -3.21
CA VAL A 510 -13.17 27.32 -2.36
C VAL A 510 -12.84 28.54 -3.20
N THR A 511 -12.85 29.73 -2.60
CA THR A 511 -12.45 30.97 -3.29
C THR A 511 -11.01 30.85 -3.85
N HIS A 512 -10.85 31.18 -5.12
CA HIS A 512 -9.60 31.09 -5.87
C HIS A 512 -9.47 32.25 -6.89
N GLU A 513 -9.96 33.43 -6.51
CA GLU A 513 -9.83 34.68 -7.27
C GLU A 513 -8.38 35.19 -7.18
N PRO A 514 -7.88 35.99 -8.15
CA PRO A 514 -6.47 36.43 -8.19
C PRO A 514 -5.97 37.09 -6.89
N ASP A 515 -6.81 37.86 -6.22
CA ASP A 515 -6.51 38.55 -4.95
C ASP A 515 -7.02 37.81 -3.70
N ARG A 516 -7.80 36.73 -3.89
CA ARG A 516 -8.47 36.03 -2.80
C ARG A 516 -8.50 34.52 -3.03
N GLY A 517 -7.69 33.82 -2.26
CA GLY A 517 -7.65 32.36 -2.25
C GLY A 517 -6.50 31.85 -1.39
N LEU A 518 -6.07 30.62 -1.64
CA LEU A 518 -4.92 30.04 -0.96
C LEU A 518 -3.98 29.42 -1.99
N VAL A 519 -2.69 29.71 -1.85
CA VAL A 519 -1.63 29.10 -2.63
C VAL A 519 -0.94 28.00 -1.81
N LEU A 520 -0.65 26.88 -2.47
CA LEU A 520 0.09 25.77 -1.92
C LEU A 520 1.35 25.57 -2.76
N GLU A 521 2.50 25.50 -2.11
CA GLU A 521 3.72 25.03 -2.76
C GLU A 521 3.61 23.51 -2.87
N ILE A 522 3.62 23.00 -4.10
CA ILE A 522 3.43 21.58 -4.42
C ILE A 522 4.74 21.01 -4.91
N ALA A 523 5.24 20.01 -4.19
CA ALA A 523 6.36 19.19 -4.62
C ALA A 523 5.86 17.97 -5.41
N PHE A 524 6.47 17.65 -6.54
CA PHE A 524 6.10 16.51 -7.39
C PHE A 524 7.33 15.86 -8.04
N GLU A 525 7.19 14.60 -8.46
CA GLU A 525 8.32 13.82 -9.01
C GLU A 525 8.47 13.96 -10.53
N GLY A 526 7.45 14.45 -11.25
CA GLY A 526 7.48 14.65 -12.70
C GLY A 526 6.10 14.93 -13.29
N LEU A 527 6.02 15.13 -14.60
CA LEU A 527 4.77 15.45 -15.32
C LEU A 527 4.44 14.41 -16.39
N ASN A 528 3.14 14.17 -16.60
CA ASN A 528 2.65 13.36 -17.73
C ASN A 528 1.69 14.18 -18.58
N ARG A 529 1.70 13.98 -19.90
CA ARG A 529 0.62 14.46 -20.80
C ARG A 529 -0.69 13.75 -20.45
N SER A 530 -1.79 14.49 -20.41
CA SER A 530 -3.09 13.93 -20.06
C SER A 530 -4.22 14.51 -20.90
N THR A 531 -4.94 13.64 -21.61
CA THR A 531 -6.17 14.00 -22.34
C THR A 531 -7.40 14.10 -21.42
N ARG A 532 -7.28 13.66 -20.16
CA ARG A 532 -8.37 13.66 -19.17
C ARG A 532 -8.47 14.96 -18.37
N HIS A 533 -7.36 15.69 -18.25
CA HIS A 533 -7.30 16.93 -17.48
C HIS A 533 -7.40 18.13 -18.42
N LYS A 534 -8.19 19.14 -18.04
CA LYS A 534 -8.36 20.36 -18.85
C LYS A 534 -7.04 21.09 -19.11
N SER A 535 -6.09 20.99 -18.18
CA SER A 535 -4.73 21.52 -18.28
C SER A 535 -3.85 20.80 -19.32
N GLY A 536 -4.24 19.61 -19.77
CA GLY A 536 -3.40 18.79 -20.65
C GLY A 536 -2.27 18.04 -19.93
N VAL A 537 -2.18 18.14 -18.60
CA VAL A 537 -1.10 17.56 -17.79
C VAL A 537 -1.63 16.89 -16.53
N ALA A 538 -0.84 15.96 -15.99
CA ALA A 538 -1.06 15.34 -14.69
C ALA A 538 0.26 15.22 -13.93
N MET A 539 0.31 15.76 -12.70
CA MET A 539 1.47 15.63 -11.82
C MET A 539 1.62 14.22 -11.25
N ARG A 540 2.86 13.70 -11.24
CA ARG A 540 3.23 12.46 -10.57
C ARG A 540 3.53 12.71 -9.10
N PHE A 541 2.81 12.00 -8.23
CA PHE A 541 2.97 12.03 -6.76
C PHE A 541 3.05 13.44 -6.13
N PRO A 542 2.12 14.36 -6.46
CA PRO A 542 2.14 15.68 -5.86
C PRO A 542 1.85 15.59 -4.36
N ARG A 543 2.57 16.40 -3.59
CA ARG A 543 2.37 16.60 -2.15
C ARG A 543 2.45 18.08 -1.82
N VAL A 544 1.76 18.49 -0.76
CA VAL A 544 1.97 19.84 -0.21
C VAL A 544 3.39 19.88 0.37
N SER A 545 4.20 20.82 -0.10
CA SER A 545 5.52 21.13 0.47
C SER A 545 5.35 22.15 1.58
N ARG A 546 4.57 23.20 1.30
CA ARG A 546 4.34 24.31 2.21
C ARG A 546 3.02 25.02 1.90
N ILE A 547 2.36 25.54 2.92
CA ILE A 547 1.18 26.40 2.75
C ILE A 547 1.64 27.85 2.62
N ARG A 548 1.32 28.50 1.50
CA ARG A 548 1.78 29.85 1.16
C ARG A 548 0.76 30.90 1.54
N TRP A 549 0.57 31.10 2.84
CA TRP A 549 -0.29 32.17 3.38
C TRP A 549 0.19 33.58 2.98
N ASP A 550 1.47 33.68 2.62
CA ASP A 550 2.15 34.89 2.18
C ASP A 550 1.89 35.25 0.70
N LYS A 551 1.39 34.30 -0.11
CA LYS A 551 1.33 34.46 -1.57
C LYS A 551 -0.12 34.53 -2.08
N PRO A 552 -0.52 35.61 -2.78
CA PRO A 552 -1.84 35.68 -3.39
C PRO A 552 -1.93 34.76 -4.63
N PRO A 553 -3.14 34.26 -5.00
CA PRO A 553 -3.31 33.40 -6.17
C PRO A 553 -2.78 33.97 -7.49
N ALA A 554 -2.83 35.28 -7.70
CA ALA A 554 -2.31 35.95 -8.91
C ALA A 554 -0.80 35.71 -9.13
N GLU A 555 -0.04 35.48 -8.05
CA GLU A 555 1.40 35.23 -8.10
C GLU A 555 1.73 33.73 -8.16
N ALA A 556 0.73 32.85 -8.18
CA ALA A 556 0.95 31.42 -8.38
C ALA A 556 1.60 31.16 -9.75
N ASP A 557 2.30 30.04 -9.83
CA ASP A 557 2.93 29.62 -11.08
C ASP A 557 1.90 29.38 -12.17
N ARG A 558 2.35 29.52 -13.41
CA ARG A 558 1.53 29.40 -14.60
C ARG A 558 1.85 28.14 -15.39
N MET A 559 0.94 27.78 -16.29
CA MET A 559 1.02 26.59 -17.12
C MET A 559 2.32 26.51 -17.94
N GLU A 560 2.89 27.64 -18.35
CA GLU A 560 4.10 27.70 -19.17
C GLU A 560 5.32 27.12 -18.43
N ILE A 561 5.36 27.16 -17.10
CA ILE A 561 6.42 26.53 -16.29
C ILE A 561 6.35 25.01 -16.41
N LEU A 562 5.13 24.46 -16.31
CA LEU A 562 4.91 23.02 -16.45
C LEU A 562 5.18 22.53 -17.87
N GLU A 563 4.85 23.33 -18.88
CA GLU A 563 5.16 23.01 -20.28
C GLU A 563 6.67 23.01 -20.56
N LYS A 564 7.43 23.93 -19.96
CA LYS A 564 8.90 23.94 -20.06
C LYS A 564 9.51 22.70 -19.42
N LEU A 565 9.00 22.28 -18.26
CA LEU A 565 9.43 21.05 -17.60
C LEU A 565 9.16 19.82 -18.50
N LEU A 566 7.95 19.71 -19.06
CA LEU A 566 7.60 18.64 -19.99
C LEU A 566 8.46 18.60 -21.26
N ARG A 567 8.82 19.76 -21.82
CA ARG A 567 9.71 19.82 -22.98
C ARG A 567 11.12 19.39 -22.63
N ARG A 568 11.63 19.81 -21.46
CA ARG A 568 12.96 19.41 -21.01
C ARG A 568 13.03 17.92 -20.72
N GLU A 569 12.00 17.33 -20.11
CA GLU A 569 11.88 15.88 -19.96
C GLU A 569 11.84 15.19 -21.33
N ALA A 570 11.07 15.70 -22.29
CA ALA A 570 11.00 15.13 -23.65
C ALA A 570 12.31 15.28 -24.45
N GLU A 571 13.03 16.39 -24.29
CA GLU A 571 14.34 16.61 -24.94
C GLU A 571 15.42 15.71 -24.34
N LEU A 572 15.35 15.42 -23.04
CA LEU A 572 16.20 14.41 -22.40
C LEU A 572 15.87 13.00 -22.90
N ASP A 573 14.60 12.71 -23.17
CA ASP A 573 14.18 11.45 -23.81
C ASP A 573 14.63 11.38 -25.28
N GLU A 574 14.45 12.43 -26.09
CA GLU A 574 14.81 12.45 -27.52
C GLU A 574 16.33 12.50 -27.77
N SER A 575 17.09 13.19 -26.92
CA SER A 575 18.57 13.16 -26.97
C SER A 575 19.16 11.84 -26.47
N ALA A 576 18.39 11.07 -25.70
CA ALA A 576 18.70 9.66 -25.43
C ALA A 576 18.26 8.73 -26.58
N GLU A 577 17.32 9.15 -27.43
CA GLU A 577 16.89 8.42 -28.62
C GLU A 577 17.91 8.51 -29.78
N SER A 578 18.50 9.68 -30.03
CA SER A 578 19.56 9.93 -31.03
C SER A 578 20.93 9.38 -30.63
#